data_AF-A0A2T2YQB5-F1
#
_entry.id   AF-A0A2T2YQB5-F1
#
_cell.length_a   1.000
_cell.length_b   1.000
_cell.length_c   1.000
_cell.angle_alpha   90.00
_cell.angle_beta   90.00
_cell.angle_gamma   90.00
#
_symmetry.space_group_name_H-M   'P 1'
#
loop_
_entity.id
_entity.type
_entity.pdbx_description
1 polymer ?
#
loop_
_entity_poly.entity_id
_entity_poly.type
_entity_poly.pdbx_seq_one_letter_code
_entity_poly.pdbx_strand_id
1 'polypeptide(L)'
;MPKSFPPTMRRQVCARLRAGEPVAEIAAETGISPATLFRWKAQVLIDAGVREGIPSVEADELAAANKRIAALEAELKLTRDACELFDAQAVVSPKGGSRSSKG
;
A
#
# COMPACT_ATOMS: atom_id res chain seq x y z
N MET A 1 -7.17 10.26 -10.69
CA MET A 1 -7.72 9.34 -9.68
C MET A 1 -9.02 8.76 -10.20
N PRO A 2 -9.24 7.44 -10.16
CA PRO A 2 -10.57 6.89 -10.42
C PRO A 2 -11.56 7.53 -9.43
N LYS A 3 -12.75 7.91 -9.89
CA LYS A 3 -13.82 8.44 -9.03
C LYS A 3 -14.19 7.37 -8.01
N SER A 4 -13.69 7.51 -6.79
CA SER A 4 -14.09 6.66 -5.67
C SER A 4 -15.43 7.15 -5.14
N PHE A 5 -16.34 6.22 -4.87
CA PHE A 5 -17.55 6.54 -4.12
C PHE A 5 -17.16 7.06 -2.72
N PRO A 6 -17.91 8.02 -2.15
CA PRO A 6 -17.71 8.43 -0.77
C PRO A 6 -17.73 7.22 0.18
N PRO A 7 -16.83 7.14 1.17
CA PRO A 7 -16.71 5.98 2.04
C PRO A 7 -17.99 5.74 2.87
N THR A 8 -18.69 6.80 3.25
CA THR A 8 -19.97 6.74 3.96
C THR A 8 -21.06 6.08 3.12
N MET A 9 -21.23 6.51 1.87
CA MET A 9 -22.17 5.92 0.92
C MET A 9 -21.86 4.44 0.69
N ARG A 10 -20.58 4.09 0.46
CA ARG A 10 -20.19 2.69 0.28
C ARG A 10 -20.54 1.84 1.50
N ARG A 11 -20.27 2.32 2.73
CA ARG A 11 -20.62 1.60 3.96
C ARG A 11 -22.12 1.36 4.09
N GLN A 12 -22.94 2.38 3.83
CA GLN A 12 -24.41 2.26 3.87
C GLN A 12 -24.92 1.23 2.86
N VAL A 13 -24.44 1.29 1.61
CA VAL A 13 -24.79 0.32 0.56
C VAL A 13 -24.35 -1.09 0.93
N CYS A 14 -23.14 -1.26 1.46
CA CYS A 14 -22.65 -2.56 1.91
C CYS A 14 -23.51 -3.14 3.06
N ALA A 15 -23.97 -2.29 4.00
CA ALA A 15 -24.86 -2.72 5.08
C ALA A 15 -26.21 -3.22 4.55
N ARG A 16 -26.80 -2.50 3.58
CA ARG A 16 -28.03 -2.91 2.87
C ARG A 16 -27.85 -4.24 2.13
N LEU A 17 -26.75 -4.38 1.38
CA LEU A 17 -26.42 -5.62 0.68
C LEU A 17 -26.23 -6.81 1.65
N ARG A 18 -25.68 -6.57 2.84
CA ARG A 18 -25.56 -7.58 3.91
C ARG A 18 -26.91 -7.97 4.48
N ALA A 19 -27.81 -7.01 4.65
CA ALA A 19 -29.17 -7.24 5.13
C ALA A 19 -30.03 -8.05 4.14
N GLY A 20 -29.52 -8.31 2.93
CA GLY A 20 -30.17 -9.15 1.93
C GLY A 20 -30.96 -8.38 0.89
N GLU A 21 -30.89 -7.06 0.89
CA GLU A 21 -31.68 -6.23 -0.02
C GLU A 21 -31.31 -6.50 -1.50
N PRO A 22 -32.30 -6.49 -2.41
CA PRO A 22 -32.08 -6.75 -3.82
C PRO A 22 -31.13 -5.73 -4.47
N VAL A 23 -30.15 -6.25 -5.22
CA VAL A 23 -29.19 -5.42 -5.96
C VAL A 23 -29.90 -4.48 -6.95
N ALA A 24 -31.03 -4.91 -7.52
CA ALA A 24 -31.80 -4.11 -8.47
C ALA A 24 -32.41 -2.86 -7.81
N GLU A 25 -32.93 -2.96 -6.58
CA GLU A 25 -33.52 -1.84 -5.85
C GLU A 25 -32.45 -0.82 -5.48
N ILE A 26 -31.33 -1.29 -4.91
CA ILE A 26 -30.19 -0.44 -4.58
C ILE A 26 -29.64 0.24 -5.85
N ALA A 27 -29.54 -0.47 -6.97
CA ALA A 27 -29.07 0.10 -8.24
C ALA A 27 -29.98 1.24 -8.72
N ALA A 28 -31.30 1.06 -8.64
CA ALA A 28 -32.27 2.06 -9.04
C ALA A 28 -32.18 3.33 -8.17
N GLU A 29 -31.98 3.17 -6.85
CA GLU A 29 -31.89 4.30 -5.93
C GLU A 29 -30.56 5.04 -5.98
N THR A 30 -29.44 4.31 -6.05
CA THR A 30 -28.10 4.91 -5.94
C THR A 30 -27.48 5.26 -7.29
N GLY A 31 -28.06 4.77 -8.40
CA GLY A 31 -27.48 4.87 -9.75
C GLY A 31 -26.17 4.10 -9.92
N ILE A 32 -25.83 3.20 -8.99
CA ILE A 32 -24.61 2.39 -9.06
C ILE A 32 -24.89 1.20 -9.97
N SER A 33 -23.93 0.87 -10.84
CA SER A 33 -24.11 -0.27 -11.74
C SER A 33 -24.32 -1.58 -10.96
N PRO A 34 -25.27 -2.44 -11.39
CA PRO A 34 -25.51 -3.73 -10.73
C PRO A 34 -24.24 -4.58 -10.60
N ALA A 35 -23.36 -4.57 -11.60
CA ALA A 35 -22.07 -5.27 -11.56
C ALA A 35 -21.19 -4.81 -10.37
N THR A 36 -21.15 -3.51 -10.08
CA THR A 36 -20.41 -2.97 -8.93
C THR A 36 -21.01 -3.44 -7.61
N LEU A 37 -22.34 -3.41 -7.52
CA LEU A 37 -23.07 -3.85 -6.33
C LEU A 37 -22.90 -5.36 -6.07
N PHE A 38 -22.94 -6.20 -7.11
CA PHE A 38 -22.65 -7.63 -6.97
C PHE A 38 -21.24 -7.89 -6.44
N ARG A 39 -20.24 -7.15 -6.93
CA ARG A 39 -18.87 -7.25 -6.43
C ARG A 39 -18.78 -6.85 -4.95
N TRP A 40 -19.45 -5.76 -4.57
CA TRP A 40 -19.50 -5.34 -3.16
C TRP A 40 -20.23 -6.36 -2.29
N LYS A 41 -21.34 -6.91 -2.76
CA LYS A 41 -22.09 -7.97 -2.05
C LYS A 41 -21.21 -9.19 -1.82
N ALA A 42 -20.48 -9.65 -2.85
CA ALA A 42 -19.55 -10.77 -2.72
C ALA A 42 -18.49 -10.50 -1.65
N GLN A 43 -17.85 -9.32 -1.65
CA GLN A 43 -16.86 -8.96 -0.63
C GLN A 43 -17.48 -8.87 0.77
N VAL A 44 -18.66 -8.29 0.92
CA VAL A 44 -19.36 -8.19 2.21
C VAL A 44 -19.69 -9.56 2.79
N LEU A 45 -20.00 -10.55 1.94
CA LEU A 45 -20.24 -11.93 2.37
C LEU A 45 -18.94 -12.66 2.73
N ILE A 46 -17.84 -12.34 2.05
CA ILE A 46 -16.50 -12.84 2.43
C ILE A 46 -16.09 -12.25 3.78
N ASP A 47 -16.19 -10.94 3.94
CA ASP A 47 -15.91 -10.22 5.19
C ASP A 47 -16.85 -10.67 6.33
N ALA A 48 -18.00 -11.27 6.01
CA ALA A 48 -18.92 -11.88 6.97
C ALA A 48 -18.55 -13.31 7.40
N GLY A 49 -17.61 -13.96 6.71
CA GLY A 49 -17.38 -15.40 6.83
C GLY A 49 -18.49 -16.28 6.23
N VAL A 50 -19.40 -15.71 5.44
CA VAL A 50 -20.51 -16.45 4.80
C VAL A 50 -20.04 -17.12 3.50
N ARG A 51 -19.03 -16.55 2.85
CA ARG A 51 -18.45 -17.05 1.60
C ARG A 51 -16.93 -17.12 1.75
N GLU A 52 -16.31 -18.14 1.16
CA GLU A 52 -14.85 -18.23 1.11
C GLU A 52 -14.24 -17.13 0.21
N GLY A 53 -13.12 -16.57 0.65
CA GLY A 53 -12.35 -15.55 -0.06
C GLY A 53 -11.41 -14.79 0.86
N ILE A 54 -10.66 -13.84 0.30
CA ILE A 54 -9.75 -12.97 1.06
C ILE A 54 -10.56 -11.83 1.69
N PRO A 55 -10.60 -11.70 3.02
CA PRO A 55 -11.28 -10.60 3.68
C PRO A 55 -10.57 -9.27 3.41
N SER A 56 -11.35 -8.19 3.37
CA SER A 56 -10.84 -6.83 3.09
C SER A 56 -9.74 -6.40 4.06
N VAL A 57 -9.81 -6.86 5.32
CA VAL A 57 -8.83 -6.53 6.37
C VAL A 57 -7.43 -7.09 6.02
N GLU A 58 -7.35 -8.34 5.56
CA GLU A 58 -6.08 -8.95 5.16
C GLU A 58 -5.46 -8.24 3.96
N ALA A 59 -6.31 -7.77 3.02
CA ALA A 59 -5.84 -6.97 1.88
C ALA A 59 -5.28 -5.60 2.32
N ASP A 60 -5.92 -4.94 3.28
CA ASP A 60 -5.47 -3.66 3.84
C ASP A 60 -4.14 -3.82 4.61
N GLU A 61 -3.99 -4.89 5.40
CA GLU A 61 -2.75 -5.22 6.11
C GLU A 61 -1.60 -5.51 5.14
N LEU A 62 -1.86 -6.28 4.09
CA LEU A 62 -0.87 -6.56 3.05
C LEU A 62 -0.41 -5.29 2.33
N ALA A 63 -1.34 -4.39 2.00
CA ALA A 63 -1.01 -3.12 1.38
C ALA A 63 -0.17 -2.22 2.31
N ALA A 64 -0.50 -2.18 3.60
CA ALA A 64 0.26 -1.44 4.60
C ALA A 64 1.68 -2.01 4.78
N ALA A 65 1.81 -3.34 4.84
CA ALA A 65 3.09 -4.03 4.92
C ALA A 65 3.98 -3.72 3.71
N ASN A 66 3.45 -3.84 2.49
CA ASN A 66 4.17 -3.53 1.26
C ASN A 66 4.64 -2.06 1.22
N LYS A 67 3.81 -1.12 1.68
CA LYS A 67 4.21 0.29 1.79
C LYS A 67 5.34 0.49 2.79
N ARG A 68 5.32 -0.22 3.93
CA ARG A 68 6.38 -0.13 4.93
C ARG A 68 7.69 -0.73 4.42
N ILE A 69 7.63 -1.86 3.72
CA ILE A 69 8.80 -2.50 3.09
C ILE A 69 9.44 -1.52 2.09
N ALA A 70 8.65 -0.94 1.18
CA ALA A 70 9.17 0.02 0.20
C ALA A 70 9.85 1.25 0.86
N ALA A 71 9.29 1.74 1.97
CA ALA A 71 9.90 2.84 2.73
C ALA A 71 11.23 2.42 3.36
N LEU A 72 11.28 1.24 3.97
CA LEU A 72 12.51 0.69 4.58
C LEU A 72 13.58 0.43 3.53
N GLU A 73 13.23 -0.08 2.35
CA GLU A 73 14.15 -0.28 1.25
C GLU A 73 14.75 1.04 0.75
N ALA A 74 13.95 2.11 0.69
CA ALA A 74 14.43 3.44 0.36
C ALA A 74 15.39 4.01 1.42
N GLU A 75 15.05 3.86 2.71
CA GLU A 75 15.93 4.25 3.83
C GLU A 75 17.26 3.49 3.81
N LEU A 76 17.22 2.17 3.56
CA LEU A 76 18.42 1.34 3.44
C LEU A 76 19.27 1.73 2.24
N LYS A 77 18.65 2.02 1.09
CA LYS A 77 19.38 2.50 -0.09
C LYS A 77 20.11 3.80 0.21
N LEU A 78 19.43 4.78 0.80
CA LEU A 78 20.05 6.06 1.15
C LEU A 78 21.20 5.89 2.14
N THR A 79 21.06 4.98 3.10
CA THR A 79 22.13 4.68 4.07
C THR A 79 23.34 4.05 3.38
N ARG A 80 23.13 3.10 2.47
CA ARG A 80 24.21 2.46 1.69
C ARG A 80 24.93 3.48 0.81
N ASP A 81 24.17 4.29 0.07
CA ASP A 81 24.73 5.36 -0.77
C ASP A 81 25.60 6.33 0.08
N ALA A 82 25.16 6.67 1.29
CA ALA A 82 25.91 7.54 2.20
C ALA A 82 27.21 6.89 2.72
N CYS A 83 27.17 5.60 3.08
CA CYS A 83 28.36 4.85 3.48
C CYS A 83 29.37 4.76 2.32
N GLU A 84 28.90 4.46 1.11
CA GLU A 84 29.76 4.39 -0.09
C GLU A 84 30.43 5.74 -0.37
N LEU A 85 29.69 6.86 -0.25
CA LEU A 85 30.24 8.21 -0.38
C LEU A 85 31.28 8.51 0.70
N PHE A 86 31.06 8.08 1.94
CA PHE A 86 32.00 8.26 3.04
C PHE A 86 33.29 7.46 2.83
N ASP A 87 33.16 6.18 2.45
CA ASP A 87 34.31 5.30 2.17
C ASP A 87 35.12 5.81 0.98
N ALA A 88 34.46 6.33 -0.06
CA ALA A 88 35.13 6.96 -1.19
C ALA A 88 35.92 8.24 -0.79
N GLN A 89 35.45 8.99 0.21
CA GLN A 89 36.16 10.17 0.73
C GLN A 89 37.37 9.79 1.61
N ALA A 90 37.33 8.64 2.29
CA ALA A 90 38.43 8.17 3.14
C ALA A 90 39.70 7.78 2.36
N VAL A 91 39.64 7.65 1.02
CA VAL A 91 40.78 7.25 0.17
C VAL A 91 41.83 8.37 0.01
N VAL A 92 41.54 9.62 0.41
CA VAL A 92 42.54 10.70 0.39
C VAL A 92 43.21 10.84 1.76
N SER A 93 44.26 10.05 2.00
CA SER A 93 45.12 10.22 3.19
C SER A 93 45.89 11.55 3.12
N PRO A 94 45.69 12.51 4.04
CA PRO A 94 46.55 13.67 4.15
C PRO A 94 47.71 13.32 5.09
N LYS A 95 48.61 12.45 4.65
CA LYS A 95 49.88 12.22 5.36
C LYS A 95 51.06 12.20 4.40
N GLY A 96 51.51 13.41 4.09
CA GLY A 96 52.89 13.82 4.33
C GLY A 96 53.96 13.11 3.50
N GLY A 97 54.18 13.62 2.29
CA GLY A 97 55.47 13.50 1.64
C GLY A 97 56.54 14.21 2.47
N SER A 98 57.25 13.48 3.33
CA SER A 98 58.49 13.96 3.93
C SER A 98 59.67 13.47 3.10
N ARG A 99 60.33 14.46 2.48
CA ARG A 99 61.60 14.39 1.74
C ARG A 99 62.61 13.42 2.37
N SER A 100 63.24 12.60 1.53
CA SER A 100 64.60 12.11 1.78
C SER A 100 65.40 12.20 0.48
N SER A 101 66.00 13.37 0.24
CA SER A 101 67.21 13.46 -0.57
C SER A 101 68.37 13.01 0.33
N LYS A 102 68.90 11.81 0.10
CA LYS A 102 70.26 11.45 0.55
C LYS A 102 71.17 11.62 -0.65
N GLY A 103 72.21 12.43 -0.45
CA GLY A 103 73.30 12.63 -1.40
C GLY A 103 74.36 11.55 -1.32
#